data_AF-A0A8J4XND1-F1
#
_entry.id   AF-A0A8J4XND1-F1
#
_cell.length_a   1.000
_cell.length_b   1.000
_cell.length_c   1.000
_cell.angle_alpha   90.00
_cell.angle_beta   90.00
_cell.angle_gamma   90.00
#
_symmetry.space_group_name_H-M   'P 1'
#
loop_
_entity.id
_entity.type
_entity.pdbx_description
1 polymer ?
#
loop_
_entity_poly.entity_id
_entity_poly.type
_entity_poly.pdbx_seq_one_letter_code
_entity_poly.pdbx_strand_id
1 'polypeptide(L)'
;MFLHQGQWESDRGARPVGVMVGKKFEVIPEMIPELMVPNLEGFQHRALSRRTRTLLRRDKERYVRSLAEDVEGHLNANDLRPAYRALKKLRSKSPSRASAIRTADGRLVSDMDGQMARWAEYFGQLFTVDPPTEQLHTTGLQALKPYVSYRAADVIQGEFGPQDLFYAVYSEKIAEDFKNGKLDENCDPLEPSKEEELAPEEASNKALSLGSDRIY
;
A
#
# COMPACT_ATOMS: atom_id res chain seq x y z
N MET A 1 44.16 -26.04 2.75
CA MET A 1 44.85 -24.76 2.45
C MET A 1 44.38 -23.75 3.48
N PHE A 2 45.26 -23.40 4.42
CA PHE A 2 44.93 -22.59 5.59
C PHE A 2 44.86 -21.11 5.19
N LEU A 3 43.67 -20.52 5.24
CA LEU A 3 43.51 -19.07 5.19
C LEU A 3 44.12 -18.50 6.47
N HIS A 4 45.26 -17.82 6.34
CA HIS A 4 45.85 -17.01 7.40
C HIS A 4 44.78 -16.01 7.85
N GLN A 5 44.29 -16.16 9.09
CA GLN A 5 43.49 -15.15 9.77
C GLN A 5 44.40 -13.94 10.02
N GLY A 6 44.54 -13.08 9.01
CA GLY A 6 45.15 -11.77 9.16
C GLY A 6 44.28 -10.94 10.09
N GLN A 7 44.88 -10.45 11.17
CA GLN A 7 44.30 -9.43 12.04
C GLN A 7 43.99 -8.20 11.19
N TRP A 8 42.70 -7.85 11.05
CA TRP A 8 42.27 -6.64 10.37
C TRP A 8 41.82 -5.62 11.41
N GLU A 9 42.73 -4.72 11.77
CA GLU A 9 42.41 -3.52 12.54
C GLU A 9 42.03 -2.43 11.52
N SER A 10 40.72 -2.26 11.32
CA SER A 10 40.15 -1.13 10.58
C SER A 10 38.98 -0.59 11.41
N ASP A 11 39.28 0.50 12.13
CA ASP A 11 38.65 1.03 13.34
C ASP A 11 37.16 1.46 13.27
N ARG A 12 36.42 1.08 12.23
CA ARG A 12 35.03 1.53 12.01
C ARG A 12 34.06 0.46 11.52
N GLY A 13 34.43 -0.83 11.56
CA GLY A 13 33.50 -1.94 11.24
C GLY A 13 33.24 -2.18 9.75
N ALA A 14 34.03 -1.59 8.86
CA ALA A 14 33.96 -1.88 7.42
C ALA A 14 34.48 -3.29 7.12
N ARG A 15 33.68 -4.10 6.42
CA ARG A 15 34.12 -5.43 5.93
C ARG A 15 35.04 -5.26 4.71
N PRO A 16 36.17 -5.98 4.62
CA PRO A 16 37.10 -5.84 3.50
C PRO A 16 36.50 -6.39 2.20
N VAL A 17 36.86 -5.78 1.08
CA VAL A 17 36.40 -6.13 -0.28
C VAL A 17 37.50 -6.75 -1.15
N GLY A 18 38.58 -7.22 -0.51
CA GLY A 18 39.77 -7.70 -1.20
C GLY A 18 40.85 -8.12 -0.23
N VAL A 19 42.01 -8.49 -0.77
CA VAL A 19 43.15 -8.99 -0.01
C VAL A 19 44.40 -8.18 -0.32
N MET A 20 45.27 -8.05 0.68
CA MET A 20 46.60 -7.47 0.49
C MET A 20 47.55 -8.51 -0.11
N VAL A 21 48.05 -8.28 -1.32
CA VAL A 21 49.12 -9.06 -1.94
C VAL A 21 50.41 -8.26 -1.84
N GLY A 22 51.23 -8.56 -0.82
CA GLY A 22 52.43 -7.78 -0.49
C GLY A 22 52.08 -6.38 0.05
N LYS A 23 52.47 -5.32 -0.67
CA LYS A 23 52.16 -3.91 -0.34
C LYS A 23 50.98 -3.34 -1.14
N LYS A 24 50.33 -4.15 -1.97
CA LYS A 24 49.24 -3.73 -2.85
C LYS A 24 47.93 -4.37 -2.41
N PHE A 25 46.87 -3.57 -2.36
CA PHE A 25 45.51 -4.08 -2.14
C PHE A 25 44.92 -4.51 -3.48
N GLU A 26 44.51 -5.77 -3.57
CA GLU A 26 43.82 -6.32 -4.73
C GLU A 26 42.35 -6.54 -4.37
N VAL A 27 41.48 -5.80 -5.07
CA VAL A 27 40.02 -5.87 -4.90
C VAL A 27 39.50 -7.13 -5.59
N ILE A 28 38.68 -7.90 -4.87
CA ILE A 28 38.03 -9.10 -5.39
C ILE A 28 36.58 -8.72 -5.69
N PRO A 29 36.16 -8.63 -6.97
CA PRO A 29 34.82 -8.17 -7.33
C PRO A 29 33.68 -8.93 -6.63
N GLU A 30 33.84 -10.23 -6.40
CA GLU A 30 32.89 -11.09 -5.73
C GLU A 30 32.70 -10.75 -4.23
N MET A 31 33.66 -10.05 -3.62
CA MET A 31 33.56 -9.57 -2.24
C MET A 31 32.84 -8.22 -2.14
N ILE A 32 32.56 -7.55 -3.26
CA ILE A 32 31.78 -6.33 -3.29
C ILE A 32 30.29 -6.73 -3.30
N PRO A 33 29.49 -6.33 -2.31
CA PRO A 33 28.07 -6.65 -2.31
C PRO A 33 27.36 -5.92 -3.46
N GLU A 34 26.71 -6.67 -4.33
CA GLU A 34 25.84 -6.12 -5.36
C GLU A 34 24.49 -5.75 -4.75
N LEU A 35 24.03 -4.52 -5.02
CA LEU A 35 22.71 -4.07 -4.60
C LEU A 35 21.66 -4.50 -5.63
N MET A 36 20.86 -5.50 -5.31
CA MET A 36 19.74 -5.95 -6.16
C MET A 36 18.57 -4.95 -6.08
N VAL A 37 18.40 -4.13 -7.12
CA VAL A 37 17.31 -3.13 -7.19
C VAL A 37 16.24 -3.57 -8.18
N PRO A 38 15.01 -3.90 -7.73
CA PRO A 38 13.92 -4.26 -8.64
C PRO A 38 13.42 -3.07 -9.46
N ASN A 39 12.80 -3.31 -10.62
CA ASN A 39 12.13 -2.27 -11.38
C ASN A 39 10.88 -1.78 -10.62
N LEU A 40 10.81 -0.47 -10.36
CA LEU A 40 9.70 0.18 -9.65
C LEU A 40 8.72 0.90 -10.60
N GLU A 41 8.81 0.68 -11.90
CA GLU A 41 7.81 1.17 -12.86
C GLU A 41 6.42 0.59 -12.54
N GLY A 42 5.41 1.47 -12.44
CA GLY A 42 4.06 1.11 -11.98
C GLY A 42 3.70 1.66 -10.59
N PHE A 43 4.71 2.00 -9.78
CA PHE A 43 4.53 2.72 -8.51
C PHE A 43 4.35 4.25 -8.75
N GLN A 44 3.33 4.63 -9.52
CA GLN A 44 3.18 5.99 -10.10
C GLN A 44 2.42 6.99 -9.22
N HIS A 45 2.75 7.10 -7.93
CA HIS A 45 2.07 8.03 -7.01
C HIS A 45 2.11 9.50 -7.50
N ARG A 46 3.27 9.95 -8.00
CA ARG A 46 3.48 11.35 -8.39
C ARG A 46 2.84 11.71 -9.73
N ALA A 47 2.89 10.80 -10.71
CA ALA A 47 2.31 11.02 -12.04
C ALA A 47 0.77 11.01 -11.98
N LEU A 48 0.18 10.04 -11.27
CA LEU A 48 -1.27 9.99 -11.04
C LEU A 48 -1.76 11.22 -10.26
N SER A 49 -1.06 11.63 -9.21
CA SER A 49 -1.39 12.85 -8.44
C SER A 49 -1.30 14.14 -9.27
N ARG A 50 -0.37 14.23 -10.23
CA ARG A 50 -0.30 15.36 -11.17
C ARG A 50 -1.46 15.33 -12.16
N ARG A 51 -1.81 14.14 -12.67
CA ARG A 51 -2.92 13.95 -13.61
C ARG A 51 -4.27 14.29 -12.99
N THR A 52 -4.54 13.83 -11.77
CA THR A 52 -5.78 14.16 -11.05
C THR A 52 -5.92 15.66 -10.81
N ARG A 53 -4.85 16.34 -10.36
CA ARG A 53 -4.87 17.81 -10.21
C ARG A 53 -5.13 18.54 -11.53
N THR A 54 -4.58 18.05 -12.64
CA THR A 54 -4.78 18.64 -13.97
C THR A 54 -6.23 18.47 -14.44
N LEU A 55 -6.83 17.29 -14.22
CA LEU A 55 -8.25 17.05 -14.53
C LEU A 55 -9.18 17.92 -13.68
N LEU A 56 -8.93 18.02 -12.37
CA LEU A 56 -9.73 18.87 -11.48
C LEU A 56 -9.69 20.36 -11.88
N ARG A 57 -8.53 20.85 -12.36
CA ARG A 57 -8.42 22.22 -12.91
C ARG A 57 -9.27 22.37 -14.17
N ARG A 58 -9.17 21.44 -15.11
CA ARG A 58 -9.98 21.43 -16.34
C ARG A 58 -11.48 21.37 -16.07
N ASP A 59 -11.91 20.56 -15.10
CA ASP A 59 -13.32 20.47 -14.73
C ASP A 59 -13.82 21.76 -14.09
N LYS A 60 -13.02 22.37 -13.20
CA LYS A 60 -13.32 23.69 -12.66
C LYS A 60 -13.43 24.73 -13.77
N GLU A 61 -12.49 24.75 -14.71
CA GLU A 61 -12.50 25.66 -15.85
C GLU A 61 -13.73 25.46 -16.74
N ARG A 62 -14.12 24.21 -17.02
CA ARG A 62 -15.34 23.88 -17.76
C ARG A 62 -16.59 24.40 -17.07
N TYR A 63 -16.71 24.17 -15.77
CA TYR A 63 -17.82 24.66 -14.97
C TYR A 63 -17.90 26.20 -14.93
N VAL A 64 -16.75 26.86 -14.78
CA VAL A 64 -16.67 28.32 -14.83
C VAL A 64 -17.05 28.85 -16.21
N ARG A 65 -16.60 28.19 -17.27
CA ARG A 65 -16.96 28.53 -18.66
C ARG A 65 -18.46 28.37 -18.90
N SER A 66 -19.07 27.27 -18.47
CA SER A 66 -20.52 27.08 -18.65
C SER A 66 -21.33 28.14 -17.90
N LEU A 67 -20.91 28.52 -16.69
CA LEU A 67 -21.55 29.64 -15.97
C LEU A 67 -21.40 30.98 -16.69
N ALA A 68 -20.27 31.22 -17.36
CA ALA A 68 -20.07 32.44 -18.14
C ALA A 68 -20.96 32.45 -19.40
N GLU A 69 -21.06 31.32 -20.10
CA GLU A 69 -21.97 31.13 -21.24
C GLU A 69 -23.43 31.34 -20.84
N ASP A 70 -23.86 30.80 -19.69
CA ASP A 70 -25.21 31.03 -19.15
C ASP A 70 -25.46 32.53 -18.88
N VAL A 71 -24.48 33.24 -18.33
CA VAL A 71 -24.59 34.70 -18.09
C VAL A 71 -24.73 35.45 -19.42
N GLU A 72 -23.89 35.15 -20.41
CA GLU A 72 -23.95 35.78 -21.73
C GLU A 72 -25.30 35.52 -22.42
N GLY A 73 -25.81 34.28 -22.35
CA GLY A 73 -27.11 33.91 -22.90
C GLY A 73 -28.26 34.70 -22.27
N HIS A 74 -28.28 34.82 -20.94
CA HIS A 74 -29.31 35.59 -20.24
C HIS A 74 -29.21 37.10 -20.49
N LEU A 75 -28.00 37.65 -20.63
CA LEU A 75 -27.80 39.06 -20.97
C LEU A 75 -28.26 39.35 -22.40
N ASN A 76 -27.97 38.47 -23.36
CA ASN A 76 -28.45 38.58 -24.74
C ASN A 76 -29.98 38.49 -24.84
N ALA A 77 -30.60 37.66 -24.01
CA ALA A 77 -32.06 37.57 -23.88
C ALA A 77 -32.69 38.73 -23.07
N ASN A 78 -31.87 39.64 -22.53
CA ASN A 78 -32.26 40.74 -21.65
C ASN A 78 -33.01 40.30 -20.37
N ASP A 79 -32.75 39.08 -19.88
CA ASP A 79 -33.30 38.57 -18.63
C ASP A 79 -32.31 38.79 -17.47
N LEU A 80 -32.50 39.90 -16.77
CA LEU A 80 -31.56 40.38 -15.77
C LEU A 80 -31.51 39.52 -14.50
N ARG A 81 -32.60 38.84 -14.12
CA ARG A 81 -32.68 38.10 -12.84
C ARG A 81 -31.84 36.81 -12.86
N PRO A 82 -31.93 35.94 -13.87
CA PRO A 82 -31.07 34.77 -14.01
C PRO A 82 -29.61 35.14 -14.27
N ALA A 83 -29.37 36.16 -15.11
CA ALA A 83 -28.01 36.69 -15.37
C ALA A 83 -27.32 37.09 -14.05
N TYR A 84 -28.01 37.86 -13.19
CA TYR A 84 -27.46 38.27 -11.91
C TYR A 84 -27.24 37.10 -10.94
N ARG A 85 -28.11 36.08 -10.95
CA ARG A 85 -27.93 34.86 -10.13
C ARG A 85 -26.70 34.07 -10.56
N ALA A 86 -26.47 33.91 -11.86
CA ALA A 86 -25.29 33.24 -12.39
C ALA A 86 -24.01 34.05 -12.13
N LEU A 87 -24.06 35.38 -12.32
CA LEU A 87 -22.97 36.30 -11.96
C LEU A 87 -22.62 36.23 -10.47
N LYS A 88 -23.64 36.13 -9.59
CA LYS A 88 -23.43 35.97 -8.14
C LYS A 88 -22.72 34.65 -7.81
N LYS A 89 -23.04 33.55 -8.50
CA LYS A 89 -22.32 32.27 -8.36
C LYS A 89 -20.86 32.39 -8.80
N LEU A 90 -20.60 33.04 -9.95
CA LEU A 90 -19.26 33.28 -10.46
C LEU A 90 -18.41 34.14 -9.51
N ARG A 91 -19.02 35.19 -8.92
CA ARG A 91 -18.35 36.12 -7.99
C ARG A 91 -18.19 35.55 -6.58
N SER A 92 -19.01 34.59 -6.18
CA SER A 92 -18.98 34.08 -4.82
C SER A 92 -17.62 33.42 -4.53
N LYS A 93 -16.93 33.90 -3.50
CA LYS A 93 -15.85 33.13 -2.89
C LYS A 93 -16.44 31.78 -2.49
N SER A 94 -15.71 30.69 -2.74
CA SER A 94 -16.05 29.37 -2.21
C SER A 94 -16.46 29.55 -0.75
N PRO A 95 -17.66 29.07 -0.34
CA PRO A 95 -18.17 29.34 0.99
C PRO A 95 -17.08 28.95 1.97
N SER A 96 -16.77 29.85 2.92
CA SER A 96 -16.00 29.47 4.10
C SER A 96 -16.63 28.17 4.59
N ARG A 97 -15.82 27.12 4.76
CA ARG A 97 -16.32 25.82 5.24
C ARG A 97 -17.29 26.09 6.36
N ALA A 98 -18.53 25.62 6.22
CA ALA A 98 -19.55 25.86 7.22
C ALA A 98 -19.02 25.29 8.54
N SER A 99 -18.68 26.17 9.47
CA SER A 99 -18.32 25.77 10.83
C SER A 99 -19.56 25.26 11.56
N ALA A 100 -20.76 25.63 11.12
CA ALA A 100 -21.99 25.23 11.77
C ALA A 100 -22.40 23.79 11.43
N ILE A 101 -22.60 22.99 12.46
CA ILE A 101 -22.99 21.57 12.38
C ILE A 101 -24.48 21.46 12.70
N ARG A 102 -25.18 20.54 12.03
CA ARG A 102 -26.58 20.25 12.32
C ARG A 102 -26.70 19.22 13.45
N THR A 103 -27.52 19.54 14.45
CA THR A 103 -27.94 18.61 15.50
C THR A 103 -28.96 17.60 14.94
N ALA A 104 -29.16 16.46 15.61
CA ALA A 104 -30.16 15.45 15.23
C ALA A 104 -31.58 16.04 15.10
N ASP A 105 -31.89 17.05 15.92
CA ASP A 105 -33.16 17.78 15.91
C ASP A 105 -33.26 18.84 14.79
N GLY A 106 -32.26 18.92 13.89
CA GLY A 106 -32.25 19.83 12.75
C GLY A 106 -31.78 21.26 13.05
N ARG A 107 -31.43 21.59 14.29
CA ARG A 107 -30.90 22.90 14.71
C ARG A 107 -29.46 23.11 14.23
N LEU A 108 -29.11 24.31 13.76
CA LEU A 108 -27.73 24.68 13.43
C LEU A 108 -27.00 25.18 14.69
N VAL A 109 -25.90 24.52 15.04
CA VAL A 109 -25.01 24.91 16.14
C VAL A 109 -23.74 25.48 15.54
N SER A 110 -23.50 26.77 15.81
CA SER A 110 -22.30 27.49 15.34
C SER A 110 -21.24 27.67 16.43
N ASP A 111 -21.60 27.44 17.69
CA ASP A 111 -20.71 27.54 18.83
C ASP A 111 -19.67 26.42 18.87
N MET A 112 -18.45 26.72 19.32
CA MET A 112 -17.31 25.79 19.29
C MET A 112 -17.57 24.58 20.20
N ASP A 113 -18.01 24.84 21.43
CA ASP A 113 -18.30 23.79 22.41
C ASP A 113 -19.49 22.92 21.97
N GLY A 114 -20.50 23.55 21.37
CA GLY A 114 -21.66 22.85 20.81
C GLY A 114 -21.31 22.00 19.58
N GLN A 115 -20.35 22.43 18.76
CA GLN A 115 -19.81 21.62 17.67
C GLN A 115 -19.08 20.39 18.23
N MET A 116 -18.22 20.57 19.24
CA MET A 116 -17.49 19.46 19.89
C MET A 116 -18.43 18.43 20.52
N ALA A 117 -19.46 18.89 21.23
CA ALA A 117 -20.48 18.01 21.81
C ALA A 117 -21.20 17.20 20.72
N ARG A 118 -21.58 17.85 19.60
CA ARG A 118 -22.23 17.17 18.49
C ARG A 118 -21.32 16.17 17.79
N TRP A 119 -20.04 16.50 17.62
CA TRP A 119 -19.05 15.56 17.10
C TRP A 119 -18.88 14.36 18.03
N ALA A 120 -18.82 14.58 19.35
CA ALA A 120 -18.72 13.50 20.33
C ALA A 120 -19.92 12.54 20.25
N GLU A 121 -21.15 13.07 20.18
CA GLU A 121 -22.36 12.27 19.97
C GLU A 121 -22.33 11.49 18.64
N TYR A 122 -21.98 12.17 17.54
CA TYR A 122 -21.96 11.56 16.22
C TYR A 122 -20.90 10.44 16.13
N PHE A 123 -19.70 10.67 16.66
CA PHE A 123 -18.65 9.65 16.70
C PHE A 123 -19.03 8.50 17.63
N GLY A 124 -19.66 8.78 18.78
CA GLY A 124 -20.22 7.73 19.65
C GLY A 124 -21.19 6.82 18.89
N GLN A 125 -22.11 7.40 18.10
CA GLN A 125 -23.02 6.63 17.25
C GLN A 125 -22.28 5.84 16.17
N LEU A 126 -21.28 6.45 15.52
CA LEU A 126 -20.48 5.83 14.44
C LEU A 126 -19.73 4.58 14.91
N PHE A 127 -19.21 4.58 16.14
CA PHE A 127 -18.51 3.42 16.72
C PHE A 127 -19.42 2.35 17.32
N THR A 128 -20.74 2.62 17.35
CA THR A 128 -21.75 1.64 17.81
C THR A 128 -22.34 0.84 16.62
N VAL A 129 -22.16 1.31 15.39
CA VAL A 129 -22.61 0.61 14.18
C VAL A 129 -21.61 -0.48 13.83
N ASP A 130 -22.08 -1.70 13.61
CA ASP A 130 -21.24 -2.81 13.17
C ASP A 130 -20.45 -2.44 11.91
N PRO A 131 -19.16 -2.84 11.82
CA PRO A 131 -18.32 -2.46 10.70
C PRO A 131 -19.01 -2.87 9.38
N PRO A 132 -19.02 -2.00 8.37
CA PRO A 132 -19.72 -2.27 7.11
C PRO A 132 -19.20 -3.58 6.54
N THR A 133 -20.10 -4.56 6.43
CA THR A 133 -19.77 -5.91 5.96
C THR A 133 -19.48 -5.95 4.46
N GLU A 134 -19.65 -4.81 3.77
CA GLU A 134 -19.30 -4.67 2.35
C GLU A 134 -17.78 -4.67 2.17
N GLN A 135 -17.28 -5.82 1.72
CA GLN A 135 -15.92 -5.97 1.24
C GLN A 135 -15.72 -5.04 0.03
N LEU A 136 -14.83 -4.06 0.18
CA LEU A 136 -14.38 -3.24 -0.94
C LEU A 136 -13.73 -4.17 -1.97
N HIS A 137 -14.29 -4.23 -3.17
CA HIS A 137 -13.74 -4.98 -4.29
C HIS A 137 -12.37 -4.40 -4.67
N THR A 138 -11.30 -5.11 -4.34
CA THR A 138 -9.90 -4.75 -4.63
C THR A 138 -9.53 -5.05 -6.08
N THR A 139 -10.45 -4.86 -7.03
CA THR A 139 -10.23 -5.12 -8.47
C THR A 139 -9.43 -4.00 -9.15
N GLY A 140 -8.41 -3.49 -8.47
CA GLY A 140 -7.43 -2.57 -9.03
C GLY A 140 -6.17 -2.65 -8.20
N LEU A 141 -5.05 -3.03 -8.84
CA LEU A 141 -3.70 -3.07 -8.26
C LEU A 141 -3.40 -1.75 -7.54
N GLN A 142 -3.68 -1.70 -6.23
CA GLN A 142 -3.35 -0.59 -5.39
C GLN A 142 -1.86 -0.73 -5.05
N ALA A 143 -1.02 -0.04 -5.81
CA ALA A 143 0.43 -0.04 -5.62
C ALA A 143 0.78 0.23 -4.14
N LEU A 144 1.70 -0.57 -3.58
CA LEU A 144 2.18 -0.41 -2.20
C LEU A 144 2.76 0.99 -2.02
N LYS A 145 2.52 1.58 -0.85
CA LYS A 145 3.00 2.91 -0.47
C LYS A 145 3.86 2.80 0.78
N PRO A 146 4.82 3.72 1.00
CA PRO A 146 5.62 3.75 2.23
C PRO A 146 4.79 3.93 3.50
N TYR A 147 3.58 4.50 3.38
CA TYR A 147 2.69 4.77 4.50
C TYR A 147 1.31 4.17 4.24
N VAL A 148 0.74 3.59 5.30
CA VAL A 148 -0.61 3.03 5.33
C VAL A 148 -1.58 4.08 5.89
N SER A 149 -2.81 4.11 5.41
CA SER A 149 -3.83 5.02 5.95
C SER A 149 -4.34 4.55 7.30
N TYR A 150 -4.56 5.46 8.24
CA TYR A 150 -5.22 5.21 9.53
C TYR A 150 -6.65 4.65 9.46
N ARG A 151 -7.23 4.54 8.26
CA ARG A 151 -8.54 3.91 8.04
C ARG A 151 -8.46 2.39 7.87
N ALA A 152 -7.26 1.84 7.72
CA ALA A 152 -7.09 0.39 7.67
C ALA A 152 -7.52 -0.21 9.01
N ALA A 153 -8.21 -1.35 8.96
CA ALA A 153 -8.57 -2.08 10.17
C ALA A 153 -7.30 -2.57 10.87
N ASP A 154 -7.33 -2.59 12.20
CA ASP A 154 -6.25 -3.18 12.98
C ASP A 154 -6.27 -4.71 12.77
N VAL A 155 -5.14 -5.24 12.32
CA VAL A 155 -4.96 -6.68 12.11
C VAL A 155 -4.07 -7.20 13.22
N ILE A 156 -4.62 -8.07 14.07
CA ILE A 156 -3.83 -8.80 15.06
C ILE A 156 -3.20 -9.99 14.34
N GLN A 157 -1.91 -9.92 14.05
CA GLN A 157 -1.15 -11.02 13.46
C GLN A 157 -0.52 -11.86 14.59
N GLY A 158 -0.70 -13.18 14.54
CA GLY A 158 0.01 -14.12 15.40
C GLY A 158 1.42 -14.41 14.90
N GLU A 159 2.18 -15.20 15.67
CA GLU A 159 3.48 -15.72 15.20
C GLU A 159 3.25 -16.69 14.04
N PHE A 160 3.95 -16.48 12.92
CA PHE A 160 3.87 -17.37 11.77
C PHE A 160 4.82 -18.55 11.98
N GLY A 161 4.24 -19.73 12.23
CA GLY A 161 4.98 -20.93 12.55
C GLY A 161 5.30 -21.83 11.34
N PRO A 162 6.17 -22.84 11.51
CA PRO A 162 6.41 -23.87 10.49
C PRO A 162 5.13 -24.65 10.12
N GLN A 163 4.20 -24.77 11.06
CA GLN A 163 2.90 -25.40 10.83
C GLN A 163 2.06 -24.58 9.86
N ASP A 164 2.01 -23.25 10.03
CA ASP A 164 1.28 -22.35 9.12
C ASP A 164 1.86 -22.40 7.71
N LEU A 165 3.20 -22.46 7.61
CA LEU A 165 3.89 -22.67 6.34
C LEU A 165 3.51 -24.02 5.71
N PHE A 166 3.50 -25.09 6.50
CA PHE A 166 3.08 -26.41 6.02
C PHE A 166 1.63 -26.38 5.51
N TYR A 167 0.73 -25.75 6.25
CA TYR A 167 -0.66 -25.61 5.84
C TYR A 167 -0.80 -24.79 4.55
N ALA A 168 -0.10 -23.67 4.45
CA ALA A 168 -0.19 -22.80 3.28
C ALA A 168 0.31 -23.44 1.98
N VAL A 169 1.30 -24.34 2.06
CA VAL A 169 1.97 -24.91 0.88
C VAL A 169 1.45 -26.31 0.54
N TYR A 170 1.35 -27.21 1.52
CA TYR A 170 1.12 -28.63 1.27
C TYR A 170 -0.31 -29.10 1.57
N SER A 171 -1.05 -28.43 2.47
CA SER A 171 -2.29 -29.02 3.00
C SER A 171 -3.39 -29.17 1.96
N GLU A 172 -3.52 -28.24 1.00
CA GLU A 172 -4.53 -28.33 -0.06
C GLU A 172 -4.31 -29.59 -0.90
N LYS A 173 -3.08 -29.81 -1.33
CA LYS A 173 -2.71 -30.96 -2.17
C LYS A 173 -2.89 -32.28 -1.41
N ILE A 174 -2.36 -32.40 -0.21
CA ILE A 174 -2.47 -33.63 0.60
C ILE A 174 -3.95 -33.98 0.84
N ALA A 175 -4.80 -32.98 1.07
CA ALA A 175 -6.24 -33.21 1.23
C ALA A 175 -6.91 -33.71 -0.05
N GLU A 176 -6.45 -33.28 -1.23
CA GLU A 176 -6.93 -33.77 -2.53
C GLU A 176 -6.46 -35.20 -2.81
N ASP A 177 -5.18 -35.50 -2.59
CA ASP A 177 -4.62 -36.84 -2.81
C ASP A 177 -5.25 -37.88 -1.88
N PHE A 178 -5.53 -37.49 -0.64
CA PHE A 178 -6.29 -38.32 0.30
C PHE A 178 -7.71 -38.62 -0.21
N LYS A 179 -8.43 -37.60 -0.71
CA LYS A 179 -9.78 -37.79 -1.28
C LYS A 179 -9.78 -38.65 -2.53
N ASN A 180 -8.74 -38.51 -3.37
CA ASN A 180 -8.61 -39.20 -4.64
C ASN A 180 -7.97 -40.59 -4.52
N GLY A 181 -7.50 -40.98 -3.33
CA GLY A 181 -6.83 -42.26 -3.10
C GLY A 181 -5.49 -42.37 -3.83
N LYS A 182 -4.78 -41.26 -4.03
CA LYS A 182 -3.48 -41.17 -4.70
C LYS A 182 -2.29 -41.29 -3.74
N LEU A 183 -2.53 -41.84 -2.56
CA LEU A 183 -1.52 -42.09 -1.54
C LEU A 183 -1.17 -43.57 -1.57
N ASP A 184 0.10 -43.90 -1.41
CA ASP A 184 0.54 -45.27 -1.29
C ASP A 184 0.28 -45.87 0.11
N GLU A 185 0.72 -47.10 0.34
CA GLU A 185 0.54 -47.80 1.63
C GLU A 185 1.31 -47.16 2.79
N ASN A 186 2.31 -46.30 2.51
CA ASN A 186 3.09 -45.56 3.50
C ASN A 186 2.55 -44.13 3.73
N CYS A 187 1.44 -43.78 3.08
CA CYS A 187 0.87 -42.42 3.02
C CYS A 187 1.73 -41.40 2.26
N ASP A 188 2.63 -41.87 1.39
CA ASP A 188 3.41 -41.01 0.52
C ASP A 188 2.62 -40.67 -0.77
N PRO A 189 2.73 -39.44 -1.30
CA PRO A 189 2.09 -39.08 -2.56
C PRO A 189 2.66 -39.86 -3.75
N LEU A 190 1.79 -40.48 -4.55
CA LEU A 190 2.20 -41.14 -5.81
C LEU A 190 2.68 -40.13 -6.87
N GLU A 191 2.18 -38.90 -6.81
CA GLU A 191 2.54 -37.79 -7.70
C GLU A 191 3.03 -36.62 -6.84
N PRO A 192 4.27 -36.66 -6.33
CA PRO A 192 4.80 -35.61 -5.46
C PRO A 192 4.88 -34.27 -6.19
N SER A 193 4.68 -33.17 -5.44
CA SER A 193 4.77 -31.82 -6.01
C SER A 193 6.24 -31.42 -6.13
N LYS A 194 6.54 -30.38 -6.93
CA LYS A 194 7.91 -29.83 -7.02
C LYS A 194 8.51 -29.46 -5.66
N GLU A 195 7.66 -29.15 -4.68
CA GLU A 195 8.05 -28.75 -3.33
C GLU A 195 8.27 -29.96 -2.43
N GLU A 196 7.52 -31.05 -2.64
CA GLU A 196 7.68 -32.33 -1.92
C GLU A 196 8.87 -33.15 -2.44
N GLU A 197 9.22 -33.03 -3.72
CA GLU A 197 10.38 -33.70 -4.32
C GLU A 197 11.74 -33.12 -3.87
N LEU A 198 11.74 -31.92 -3.28
CA LEU A 198 12.96 -31.21 -2.89
C LEU A 198 13.72 -31.95 -1.79
N ALA A 199 14.95 -32.38 -2.10
CA ALA A 199 15.82 -33.02 -1.12
C ALA A 199 16.23 -32.03 -0.01
N PRO A 200 16.50 -32.50 1.23
CA PRO A 200 16.81 -31.62 2.37
C PRO A 200 18.06 -30.74 2.13
N GLU A 201 19.07 -31.29 1.48
CA GLU A 201 20.29 -30.58 1.08
C GLU A 201 20.00 -29.46 0.06
N GLU A 202 19.15 -29.75 -0.91
CA GLU A 202 18.74 -28.78 -1.94
C GLU A 202 17.88 -27.66 -1.36
N ALA A 203 16.96 -27.99 -0.46
CA ALA A 203 16.17 -27.02 0.29
C ALA A 203 17.07 -26.11 1.15
N SER A 204 18.09 -26.68 1.81
CA SER A 204 19.09 -25.91 2.55
C SER A 204 19.87 -24.97 1.63
N ASN A 205 20.39 -25.47 0.51
CA ASN A 205 21.13 -24.65 -0.45
C ASN A 205 20.28 -23.51 -1.03
N LYS A 206 18.97 -23.75 -1.26
CA LYS A 206 18.02 -22.73 -1.70
C LYS A 206 17.78 -21.68 -0.61
N ALA A 207 17.65 -22.09 0.65
CA ALA A 207 17.53 -21.20 1.79
C ALA A 207 18.83 -20.42 2.10
N LEU A 208 19.95 -20.81 1.50
CA LEU A 208 21.24 -20.13 1.58
C LEU A 208 21.59 -19.35 0.32
N SER A 209 20.70 -19.37 -0.68
CA SER A 209 20.91 -18.65 -1.93
C SER A 209 20.92 -17.13 -1.71
N LEU A 210 21.65 -16.42 -2.56
CA LEU A 210 21.76 -14.96 -2.52
C LEU A 210 20.36 -14.33 -2.62
N GLY A 211 20.01 -13.48 -1.65
CA GLY A 211 18.69 -12.85 -1.55
C GLY A 211 17.69 -13.56 -0.62
N SER A 212 18.09 -14.66 0.02
CA SER A 212 17.36 -15.22 1.18
C SER A 212 17.72 -14.49 2.48
N ASP A 213 16.77 -14.37 3.41
CA ASP A 213 16.94 -13.67 4.70
C ASP A 213 17.90 -14.35 5.68
N ARG A 214 18.48 -15.50 5.30
CA ARG A 214 19.35 -16.28 6.18
C ARG A 214 20.79 -15.74 6.11
N ILE A 215 21.06 -14.76 6.96
CA ILE A 215 22.40 -14.18 7.16
C ILE A 215 23.22 -15.10 8.09
N TYR A 216 24.42 -15.51 7.66
CA TYR A 216 25.42 -16.21 8.49
C TYR A 216 26.18 -15.27 9.42
#